data_AF-A0A920H4L1-F1
#
_entry.id   AF-A0A920H4L1-F1
#
_cell.length_a   1.000
_cell.length_b   1.000
_cell.length_c   1.000
_cell.angle_alpha   90.00
_cell.angle_beta   90.00
_cell.angle_gamma   90.00
#
_symmetry.space_group_name_H-M   'P 1'
#
loop_
_entity.id
_entity.type
_entity.pdbx_description
1 polymer ?
#
loop_
_entity_poly.entity_id
_entity_poly.type
_entity_poly.pdbx_seq_one_letter_code
_entity_poly.pdbx_strand_id
1 'polypeptide(L)'
;MIMAFFAAANGVTGADIASGLVEASGGGTPCIGVACLADAAAGKDIDYKGASGDINLDEQGDPTASTYDVWQITSGDEEEVIKSIDFGS
;
A
#
# COMPACT_ATOMS: atom_id res chain seq x y z
N MET A 1 -6.78 2.72 -5.09
CA MET A 1 -7.80 1.69 -4.78
C MET A 1 -7.97 1.50 -3.28
N ILE A 2 -6.87 1.37 -2.52
CA ILE A 2 -6.90 1.07 -1.08
C ILE A 2 -7.81 2.02 -0.27
N MET A 3 -7.79 3.34 -0.55
CA MET A 3 -8.69 4.32 0.07
C MET A 3 -10.19 3.99 -0.06
N ALA A 4 -10.61 3.38 -1.17
CA ALA A 4 -12.01 3.03 -1.39
C ALA A 4 -12.48 1.86 -0.51
N PHE A 5 -11.56 0.96 -0.14
CA PHE A 5 -11.87 -0.15 0.77
C PHE A 5 -12.09 0.37 2.19
N PHE A 6 -11.26 1.33 2.62
CA PHE A 6 -11.41 1.96 3.94
C PHE A 6 -12.63 2.85 4.04
N ALA A 7 -12.95 3.58 2.97
CA ALA A 7 -14.20 4.30 2.87
C ALA A 7 -15.41 3.38 3.08
N ALA A 8 -15.34 2.14 2.61
CA ALA A 8 -16.40 1.14 2.78
C ALA A 8 -16.42 0.50 4.18
N ALA A 9 -15.27 0.37 4.85
CA ALA A 9 -15.15 -0.26 6.16
C ALA A 9 -15.39 0.69 7.35
N ASN A 10 -14.82 1.90 7.28
CA ASN A 10 -14.67 2.78 8.45
C ASN A 10 -15.38 4.14 8.31
N GLY A 11 -15.70 4.57 7.08
CA GLY A 11 -16.34 5.86 6.83
C GLY A 11 -15.55 6.75 5.85
N VAL A 12 -16.14 7.87 5.46
CA VAL A 12 -15.65 8.71 4.34
C VAL A 12 -14.93 9.98 4.78
N THR A 13 -14.71 10.17 6.09
CA THR A 13 -13.89 11.29 6.55
C THR A 13 -12.41 10.95 6.48
N GLY A 14 -11.53 11.95 6.43
CA GLY A 14 -10.09 11.72 6.42
C GLY A 14 -9.59 10.95 7.65
N ALA A 15 -10.21 11.19 8.81
CA ALA A 15 -9.86 10.47 10.05
C ALA A 15 -10.27 8.99 9.98
N ASP A 16 -11.48 8.70 9.47
CA ASP A 16 -11.98 7.33 9.33
C ASP A 16 -11.15 6.50 8.33
N ILE A 17 -10.71 7.13 7.24
CA ILE A 17 -9.86 6.48 6.25
C ILE A 17 -8.46 6.22 6.83
N ALA A 18 -7.90 7.17 7.58
CA ALA A 18 -6.57 7.05 8.16
C ALA A 18 -6.49 5.93 9.21
N SER A 19 -7.52 5.75 10.05
CA SER A 19 -7.49 4.77 11.15
C SER A 19 -7.39 3.31 10.68
N GLY A 20 -7.85 3.00 9.47
CA GLY A 20 -7.77 1.64 8.92
C GLY A 20 -6.55 1.37 8.04
N LEU A 21 -5.80 2.40 7.66
CA LEU A 21 -4.84 2.31 6.56
C LEU A 21 -3.72 1.29 6.80
N VAL A 22 -3.17 1.28 8.02
CA VAL A 22 -2.09 0.37 8.43
C VAL A 22 -2.60 -1.07 8.52
N GLU A 23 -3.78 -1.29 9.11
CA GLU A 23 -4.35 -2.62 9.33
C GLU A 23 -4.59 -3.37 8.02
N ALA A 24 -5.17 -2.74 6.99
CA ALA A 24 -5.40 -3.47 5.74
C ALA A 24 -4.21 -3.46 4.75
N SER A 25 -3.09 -2.88 5.14
CA SER A 25 -1.89 -2.87 4.30
C SER A 25 -1.10 -4.17 4.36
N GLY A 26 -1.35 -5.02 5.37
CA GLY A 26 -0.69 -6.31 5.56
C GLY A 26 -1.25 -7.12 6.73
N GLY A 27 -0.95 -8.41 6.80
CA GLY A 27 -1.31 -9.29 7.94
C GLY A 27 -2.70 -9.94 7.87
N GLY A 28 -3.62 -9.38 7.09
CA GLY A 28 -4.95 -9.95 6.82
C GLY A 28 -5.01 -10.98 5.69
N THR A 29 -6.21 -11.22 5.16
CA THR A 29 -6.42 -12.15 4.03
C THR A 29 -6.01 -11.51 2.70
N PRO A 30 -5.05 -12.08 1.94
CA PRO A 30 -4.58 -11.47 0.70
C PRO A 30 -5.69 -11.30 -0.34
N CYS A 31 -5.82 -10.10 -0.91
CA CYS A 31 -6.80 -9.80 -1.95
C CYS A 31 -6.26 -8.74 -2.93
N ILE A 32 -6.79 -8.74 -4.16
CA ILE A 32 -6.40 -7.78 -5.22
C ILE A 32 -7.65 -7.13 -5.82
N GLY A 33 -7.55 -5.82 -6.05
CA GLY A 33 -8.54 -5.03 -6.78
C GLY A 33 -9.94 -5.10 -6.17
N VAL A 34 -10.96 -5.20 -7.02
CA VAL A 34 -12.37 -5.13 -6.60
C VAL A 34 -12.81 -6.29 -5.69
N ALA A 35 -12.06 -7.40 -5.67
CA ALA A 35 -12.35 -8.52 -4.79
C ALA A 35 -12.25 -8.13 -3.30
N CYS A 36 -11.41 -7.16 -2.96
CA CYS A 36 -11.25 -6.67 -1.59
C CYS A 36 -12.45 -5.86 -1.08
N LEU A 37 -13.29 -5.29 -1.96
CA LEU A 37 -14.37 -4.38 -1.55
C LEU A 37 -15.41 -5.06 -0.66
N ALA A 38 -15.84 -6.27 -1.05
CA ALA A 38 -16.88 -6.98 -0.34
C ALA A 38 -16.42 -7.42 1.06
N ASP A 39 -15.17 -7.86 1.16
CA ASP A 39 -14.57 -8.30 2.43
C ASP A 39 -14.27 -7.11 3.34
N ALA A 40 -13.75 -6.00 2.81
CA ALA A 40 -13.56 -4.76 3.56
C ALA A 40 -14.89 -4.18 4.06
N ALA A 41 -15.92 -4.12 3.21
CA ALA A 41 -17.25 -3.65 3.61
C ALA A 41 -17.93 -4.57 4.65
N ALA A 42 -17.54 -5.85 4.69
CA ALA A 42 -17.99 -6.79 5.72
C ALA A 42 -17.17 -6.71 7.02
N GLY A 43 -16.20 -5.78 7.12
CA GLY A 43 -15.33 -5.61 8.28
C GLY A 43 -14.33 -6.75 8.47
N LYS A 44 -13.99 -7.48 7.40
CA LYS A 44 -12.96 -8.51 7.47
C LYS A 44 -11.58 -7.89 7.38
N ASP A 45 -10.64 -8.52 8.08
CA ASP A 45 -9.22 -8.22 7.99
C ASP A 45 -8.67 -8.68 6.62
N ILE A 46 -8.31 -7.70 5.79
CA ILE A 46 -7.84 -7.90 4.41
C ILE A 46 -6.40 -7.43 4.27
N ASP A 47 -5.61 -8.14 3.49
CA ASP A 47 -4.25 -7.74 3.09
C ASP A 47 -4.29 -7.35 1.62
N TYR A 48 -4.39 -6.04 1.36
CA TYR A 48 -4.47 -5.55 -0.01
C TYR A 48 -3.13 -5.64 -0.73
N LYS A 49 -3.08 -6.47 -1.77
CA LYS A 49 -1.96 -6.52 -2.70
C LYS A 49 -2.18 -5.56 -3.86
N GLY A 50 -1.31 -4.55 -3.94
CA GLY A 50 -1.27 -3.57 -5.01
C GLY A 50 -0.85 -4.17 -6.34
N ALA A 51 -1.01 -3.40 -7.43
CA ALA A 51 -0.52 -3.82 -8.75
C ALA A 51 1.01 -4.00 -8.79
N SER A 52 1.73 -3.28 -7.92
CA SER A 52 3.18 -3.36 -7.73
C SER A 52 3.62 -4.38 -6.67
N GLY A 53 2.69 -5.11 -6.04
CA GLY A 53 2.97 -6.02 -4.94
C GLY A 53 2.50 -5.49 -3.58
N ASP A 54 3.21 -5.89 -2.53
CA ASP A 54 2.89 -5.55 -1.14
C ASP A 54 2.98 -4.05 -0.88
N ILE A 55 2.11 -3.55 0.01
CA ILE A 55 2.05 -2.13 0.39
C ILE A 55 2.33 -1.94 1.90
N ASN A 56 2.54 -3.03 2.66
CA ASN A 56 2.72 -3.06 4.12
C ASN A 56 3.22 -1.74 4.71
N LEU A 57 2.39 -1.07 5.50
CA LEU A 57 2.71 0.19 6.15
C LEU A 57 3.13 -0.08 7.60
N ASP A 58 4.06 0.73 8.12
CA ASP A 58 4.35 0.75 9.54
C ASP A 58 3.32 1.54 10.35
N GLU A 59 3.54 1.65 11.67
CA GLU A 59 2.68 2.41 12.58
C GLU A 59 2.57 3.90 12.24
N GLN A 60 3.55 4.47 11.52
CA GLN A 60 3.52 5.86 11.06
C GLN A 60 2.79 6.00 9.71
N GLY A 61 2.46 4.89 9.05
CA GLY A 61 1.88 4.86 7.72
C GLY A 61 2.92 4.89 6.60
N ASP A 62 4.20 4.65 6.92
CA ASP A 62 5.28 4.62 5.93
C ASP A 62 5.36 3.23 5.27
N PRO A 63 5.50 3.15 3.93
CA PRO A 63 5.62 1.88 3.21
C PRO A 63 6.93 1.16 3.53
N THR A 64 6.78 -0.05 4.08
CA THR A 64 7.88 -0.93 4.49
C THR A 64 8.16 -2.05 3.49
N ALA A 65 7.20 -2.39 2.63
CA ALA A 65 7.38 -3.40 1.60
C ALA A 65 7.58 -2.75 0.23
N SER A 66 8.81 -2.74 -0.25
CA SER A 66 9.15 -2.48 -1.66
C SER A 66 10.65 -2.45 -1.90
N THR A 67 10.99 -2.50 -3.19
CA THR A 67 12.30 -2.10 -3.70
C THR A 67 12.27 -0.63 -4.09
N TYR A 68 13.24 0.15 -3.61
CA TYR A 68 13.41 1.56 -3.95
C TYR A 68 14.70 1.76 -4.71
N ASP A 69 14.61 2.43 -5.86
CA ASP A 69 15.76 2.81 -6.66
C ASP A 69 16.19 4.25 -6.37
N VAL A 70 17.46 4.41 -6.03
CA VAL A 70 18.16 5.69 -6.07
C VAL A 70 18.74 5.82 -7.46
N TRP A 71 18.30 6.84 -8.19
CA TRP A 71 18.74 7.14 -9.55
C TRP A 71 19.32 8.54 -9.64
N GLN A 72 20.15 8.75 -10.65
CA GLN A 72 20.82 10.01 -10.93
C GLN A 72 20.61 10.40 -12.39
N ILE A 73 20.43 11.70 -12.63
CA ILE A 73 20.47 12.27 -13.99
C ILE A 73 21.93 12.39 -14.40
N THR A 74 22.32 11.67 -15.46
CA THR A 74 23.72 11.60 -15.91
C THR A 74 24.00 12.63 -17.00
N SER A 75 23.09 12.79 -17.96
CA SER A 75 23.17 13.83 -18.99
C SER A 75 21.79 14.13 -19.59
N GLY A 76 21.43 15.41 -19.76
CA GLY A 76 20.13 15.79 -20.32
C GLY A 76 18.96 15.16 -19.55
N ASP A 77 18.21 14.29 -20.24
CA ASP A 77 17.06 13.54 -19.72
C ASP A 77 17.40 12.04 -19.45
N GLU A 78 18.68 11.66 -19.45
CA GLU A 78 19.12 10.29 -19.18
C GLU A 78 19.23 10.02 -17.67
N GLU A 79 18.62 8.91 -17.24
CA GLU A 79 18.60 8.45 -15.86
C GLU A 79 19.40 7.15 -15.72
N GLU A 80 20.21 7.05 -14.67
CA GLU A 80 20.92 5.82 -14.29
C GLU A 80 20.56 5.45 -12.84
N VAL A 81 20.16 4.19 -12.63
CA VAL A 81 19.96 3.64 -11.28
C VAL A 81 21.33 3.37 -10.66
N ILE A 82 21.67 4.12 -9.62
CA ILE A 82 22.96 4.01 -8.92
C ILE A 82 22.90 3.06 -7.72
N LYS A 83 21.70 2.82 -7.17
CA LYS A 83 21.50 1.88 -6.06
C LYS A 83 20.05 1.41 -6.04
N SER A 84 19.86 0.12 -5.83
CA SER A 84 18.56 -0.46 -5.50
C SER A 84 18.57 -0.91 -4.03
N ILE A 85 17.50 -0.59 -3.30
CA ILE A 85 17.34 -0.90 -1.87
C ILE A 85 16.09 -1.75 -1.73
N ASP A 86 16.26 -3.01 -1.32
CA ASP A 86 15.15 -3.92 -1.03
C ASP A 86 14.89 -3.95 0.47
N PHE A 87 13.69 -3.55 0.89
CA PHE A 87 13.27 -3.62 2.29
C PHE A 87 12.62 -4.95 2.67
N GLY A 88 12.43 -5.86 1.72
CA GLY A 88 11.78 -7.15 1.94
C GLY A 88 10.26 -7.03 2.05
N SER A 89 9.57 -8.11 1.65
CA SER A 89 8.13 -8.33 1.81
C SER A 89 7.81 -9.02 3.13
#